data_AF-B0EX29-F1
#
_entry.id   AF-B0EX29-F1
#
_cell.length_a   1.000
_cell.length_b   1.000
_cell.length_c   1.000
_cell.angle_alpha   90.00
_cell.angle_beta   90.00
_cell.angle_gamma   90.00
#
_symmetry.space_group_name_H-M   'P 1'
#
loop_
_entity.id
_entity.type
_entity.pdbx_description
1 polymer ?
#
loop_
_entity_poly.entity_id
_entity_poly.type
_entity_poly.pdbx_seq_one_letter_code
_entity_poly.pdbx_strand_id
1 'polypeptide(L)' 'TTVHWHGLSVPSEVDGAEEEGTPLVPPGGKQRYSFVPRPAGTFWYHS' A
#
# COMPACT_ATOMS: atom_id res chain seq x y z
N THR A 1 7.43 8.79 -2.04
CA THR A 1 7.54 7.33 -1.84
C THR A 1 6.19 6.81 -1.43
N THR A 2 5.95 5.51 -1.56
CA THR A 2 4.77 4.83 -1.03
C THR A 2 5.22 3.45 -0.51
N VAL A 3 4.29 2.66 0.02
CA VAL A 3 4.55 1.29 0.45
C VAL A 3 3.58 0.38 -0.30
N HIS A 4 4.13 -0.54 -1.10
CA HIS A 4 3.37 -1.56 -1.80
C HIS A 4 3.15 -2.81 -0.96
N TRP A 5 1.93 -3.34 -0.94
CA TRP A 5 1.52 -4.52 -0.17
C TRP A 5 1.46 -5.76 -1.07
N HIS A 6 2.64 -6.26 -1.46
CA HIS A 6 2.78 -7.29 -2.48
C HIS A 6 1.94 -8.55 -2.21
N GLY A 7 0.98 -8.81 -3.11
CA GLY A 7 0.10 -9.98 -3.09
C GLY A 7 -1.13 -9.86 -2.18
N LEU A 8 -1.30 -8.75 -1.46
CA LEU A 8 -2.54 -8.48 -0.73
C LEU A 8 -3.62 -7.92 -1.67
N SER A 9 -4.86 -8.33 -1.45
CA SER A 9 -6.02 -7.76 -2.13
C SER A 9 -6.55 -6.59 -1.30
N VAL A 10 -6.16 -5.37 -1.67
CA VAL A 10 -6.52 -4.12 -0.99
C VAL A 10 -6.98 -3.06 -2.00
N PRO A 11 -7.73 -2.03 -1.58
CA PRO A 11 -8.11 -0.91 -2.45
C PRO A 11 -6.89 -0.16 -3.00
N SER A 12 -6.97 0.38 -4.21
CA SER A 12 -5.83 1.04 -4.88
C SER A 12 -5.37 2.30 -4.15
N GLU A 13 -6.21 2.93 -3.33
CA GLU A 13 -5.84 4.10 -2.53
C GLU A 13 -4.84 3.78 -1.42
N VAL A 14 -4.71 2.50 -1.05
CA VAL A 14 -3.82 2.02 0.02
C VAL A 14 -2.80 0.98 -0.48
N ASP A 15 -2.85 0.59 -1.75
CA ASP A 15 -2.06 -0.52 -2.28
C ASP A 15 -0.56 -0.22 -2.43
N GLY A 16 -0.19 1.04 -2.66
CA GLY A 16 1.19 1.42 -2.98
C GLY A 16 1.52 1.50 -4.46
N ALA A 17 0.52 1.40 -5.33
CA ALA A 17 0.65 1.60 -6.77
C ALA A 17 0.24 3.04 -7.14
N GLU A 18 1.22 3.93 -7.35
CA GLU A 18 0.96 5.33 -7.74
C GLU A 18 0.17 5.41 -9.06
N GLU A 19 0.53 4.56 -10.03
CA GLU A 19 -0.14 4.50 -11.33
C GLU A 19 -1.61 4.10 -11.25
N GLU A 20 -2.02 3.44 -10.15
CA GLU A 20 -3.40 3.02 -9.88
C GLU A 20 -4.13 3.92 -8.86
N GLY A 21 -3.48 5.01 -8.42
CA GLY A 21 -4.11 6.04 -7.59
C GLY A 21 -3.73 6.05 -6.12
N THR A 22 -2.73 5.28 -5.68
CA THR A 22 -2.20 5.45 -4.32
C THR A 22 -1.54 6.84 -4.17
N PRO A 23 -1.95 7.68 -3.20
CA PRO A 23 -1.30 8.97 -2.97
C PRO A 23 0.15 8.81 -2.52
N LEU A 24 1.05 9.59 -3.12
CA LEU A 24 2.45 9.64 -2.68
C LEU A 24 2.58 10.25 -1.29
N VAL A 25 3.48 9.68 -0.48
CA VAL A 25 3.97 10.31 0.75
C VAL A 25 5.05 11.33 0.37
N PRO A 26 4.81 12.65 0.61
CA PRO A 26 5.80 13.68 0.32
C PRO A 26 7.01 13.58 1.27
N PRO A 27 8.16 14.19 0.93
CA PRO A 27 9.31 14.25 1.82
C PRO A 27 8.94 14.80 3.21
N GLY A 28 9.27 14.07 4.28
CA GLY A 28 8.90 14.42 5.65
C GLY A 28 7.43 14.21 6.01
N GLY A 29 6.60 13.82 5.04
CA GLY A 29 5.19 13.48 5.22
C GLY A 29 4.98 12.14 5.91
N LYS A 30 3.73 11.89 6.31
CA LYS A 30 3.30 10.63 6.91
C LYS A 30 1.96 10.22 6.30
N GLN A 31 1.79 8.93 6.06
CA GLN A 31 0.53 8.33 5.63
C GLN A 31 0.20 7.16 6.55
N ARG A 32 -1.09 6.98 6.86
CA ARG A 32 -1.59 5.83 7.62
C ARG A 32 -2.36 4.92 6.68
N TYR A 33 -1.96 3.65 6.63
CA TYR A 33 -2.66 2.62 5.87
C TYR A 33 -3.56 1.82 6.82
N SER A 34 -4.79 1.53 6.37
CA SER A 34 -5.73 0.69 7.10
C SER A 34 -6.58 -0.09 6.10
N PHE A 35 -6.54 -1.41 6.21
CA PHE A 35 -7.29 -2.35 5.38
C PHE A 35 -7.38 -3.69 6.11
N VAL A 36 -8.25 -4.57 5.60
CA VAL A 36 -8.34 -5.95 6.10
C VAL A 36 -7.42 -6.83 5.26
N PRO A 37 -6.41 -7.50 5.85
CA PRO A 37 -5.46 -8.31 5.07
C PRO A 37 -6.14 -9.59 4.58
N ARG A 38 -6.20 -9.76 3.25
CA ARG A 38 -6.71 -10.97 2.57
C ARG A 38 -6.00 -11.17 1.23
N PRO A 39 -5.91 -12.42 0.73
CA PRO A 39 -6.26 -13.67 1.41
C PRO A 39 -5.25 -14.05 2.51
N ALA A 40 -5.44 -15.18 3.19
CA ALA A 40 -4.45 -15.70 4.14
C ALA A 40 -3.27 -16.32 3.38
N GLY A 41 -2.05 -16.08 3.84
CA GLY A 41 -0.83 -16.54 3.17
C GLY A 41 0.40 -15.75 3.61
N THR A 42 1.51 -15.95 2.89
CA THR A 42 2.75 -15.21 3.09
C THR A 42 2.83 -14.09 2.06
N PHE A 43 2.97 -12.86 2.55
CA PHE A 43 3.07 -11.64 1.76
C PHE A 43 4.19 -10.75 2.32
N TRP A 44 4.51 -9.65 1.66
CA TRP A 44 5.51 -8.69 2.12
C TRP A 44 5.14 -7.27 1.71
N TYR A 45 5.91 -6.30 2.18
CA TYR A 45 5.80 -4.91 1.76
C TYR A 45 7.16 -4.36 1.31
N HIS A 46 7.14 -3.38 0.40
CA HIS A 46 8.34 -2.67 -0.03
C HIS A 46 7.99 -1.26 -0.51
N SER A 47 9.00 -0.40 -0.61
CA SER A 47 8.89 0.93 -1.23
C SER A 47 8.90 0.89 -2.75
#